data_AF-M2PF28-F1
#
_entry.id   AF-M2PF28-F1
#
_cell.length_a   1.000
_cell.length_b   1.000
_cell.length_c   1.000
_cell.angle_alpha   90.00
_cell.angle_beta   90.00
_cell.angle_gamma   90.00
#
_symmetry.space_group_name_H-M   'P 1'
#
loop_
_entity.id
_entity.type
_entity.pdbx_description
1 polymer ?
#
loop_
_entity_poly.entity_id
_entity_poly.type
_entity_poly.pdbx_seq_one_letter_code
_entity_poly.pdbx_strand_id
1 'polypeptide(L)'
;MDARDRKLLAGMARVNTEIGRVTIALLSTQPDDAEYAAALRQVGADLVRVGASLMYRAAELDGTMAMPVDVLHDPRAIQGDLS
;
A
#
# COMPACT_ATOMS: atom_id res chain seq x y z
N MET A 1 -17.49 12.85 10.86
CA MET A 1 -16.23 12.16 10.53
C MET A 1 -15.38 12.06 11.78
N ASP A 2 -15.08 10.85 12.23
CA ASP A 2 -14.38 10.60 13.50
C ASP A 2 -12.85 10.83 13.35
N ALA A 3 -12.14 10.97 14.48
CA ALA A 3 -10.69 11.11 14.55
C ALA A 3 -9.96 9.93 13.88
N ARG A 4 -10.52 8.71 13.95
CA ARG A 4 -9.96 7.54 13.27
C ARG A 4 -10.01 7.67 11.75
N ASP A 5 -11.12 8.16 11.21
CA ASP A 5 -11.27 8.36 9.75
C ASP A 5 -10.28 9.43 9.25
N ARG A 6 -10.03 10.49 10.04
CA ARG A 6 -9.05 11.52 9.67
C ARG A 6 -7.63 10.97 9.64
N LYS A 7 -7.29 10.10 10.59
CA LYS A 7 -5.99 9.42 10.64
C LYS A 7 -5.81 8.46 9.45
N LEU A 8 -6.88 7.78 9.05
CA LEU A 8 -6.91 6.90 7.88
C LEU A 8 -6.67 7.70 6.59
N LEU A 9 -7.41 8.79 6.38
CA LEU A 9 -7.22 9.65 5.19
C LEU A 9 -5.84 10.30 5.15
N ALA A 10 -5.30 10.74 6.30
CA ALA A 10 -3.93 11.23 6.39
C ALA A 10 -2.90 10.14 6.04
N GLY A 11 -3.14 8.89 6.44
CA GLY A 11 -2.34 7.73 6.05
C GLY A 11 -2.39 7.46 4.54
N MET A 12 -3.57 7.55 3.92
CA MET A 12 -3.74 7.42 2.47
C MET A 12 -3.00 8.53 1.71
N ALA A 13 -3.13 9.77 2.16
CA ALA A 13 -2.43 10.91 1.56
C ALA A 13 -0.91 10.72 1.61
N ARG A 14 -0.37 10.25 2.75
CA ARG A 14 1.05 9.92 2.90
C ARG A 14 1.50 8.82 1.94
N VAL A 15 0.72 7.75 1.79
CA VAL A 15 1.04 6.68 0.82
C VAL A 15 1.01 7.20 -0.61
N ASN A 16 0.04 8.02 -0.99
CA ASN A 16 0.02 8.64 -2.32
C ASN A 16 1.29 9.48 -2.58
N THR A 17 1.77 10.22 -1.59
CA THR A 17 3.03 10.96 -1.69
C THR A 17 4.22 10.01 -1.86
N GLU A 18 4.30 8.92 -1.10
CA GLU A 18 5.40 7.95 -1.22
C GLU A 18 5.38 7.19 -2.55
N ILE A 19 4.20 6.80 -3.07
CA ILE A 19 4.07 6.22 -4.42
C ILE A 19 4.63 7.19 -5.45
N GLY A 20 4.22 8.46 -5.41
CA GLY A 20 4.73 9.48 -6.33
C GLY A 20 6.24 9.65 -6.24
N ARG A 21 6.79 9.70 -5.03
CA ARG A 21 8.23 9.82 -4.78
C ARG A 21 9.00 8.63 -5.34
N VAL A 22 8.52 7.41 -5.11
CA VAL A 22 9.18 6.21 -5.61
C VAL A 22 9.04 6.07 -7.11
N THR A 23 7.89 6.36 -7.71
CA THR A 23 7.76 6.39 -9.18
C THR A 23 8.79 7.34 -9.81
N ILE A 24 8.99 8.53 -9.24
CA ILE A 24 10.01 9.48 -9.70
C ILE A 24 11.42 8.92 -9.49
N ALA A 25 11.71 8.31 -8.34
CA ALA A 25 13.00 7.68 -8.07
C ALA A 25 13.28 6.56 -9.08
N LEU A 26 12.33 5.64 -9.27
CA LEU A 26 12.43 4.52 -10.22
C LEU A 26 12.63 4.98 -11.68
N LEU A 27 12.03 6.11 -12.08
CA LEU A 27 12.27 6.72 -13.40
C LEU A 27 13.68 7.33 -13.53
N SER A 28 14.30 7.68 -12.40
CA SER A 28 15.60 8.33 -12.32
C SER A 28 16.75 7.34 -12.08
N THR A 29 16.47 6.13 -11.58
CA THR A 29 17.46 5.08 -11.32
C THR A 29 17.78 4.31 -12.60
N GLN A 30 18.67 4.86 -13.42
CA GLN A 30 19.34 4.14 -14.52
C GLN A 30 20.84 4.10 -14.14
N PRO A 31 21.39 3.06 -13.47
CA PRO A 31 21.20 1.62 -13.73
C PRO A 31 21.37 0.67 -12.51
N ASP A 32 21.09 1.07 -11.27
CA ASP A 32 21.31 0.20 -10.09
C ASP A 32 20.06 -0.61 -9.71
N ASP A 33 20.04 -1.87 -10.14
CA ASP A 33 18.97 -2.85 -9.87
C ASP A 33 18.76 -3.09 -8.36
N ALA A 34 19.79 -2.95 -7.52
CA ALA A 34 19.67 -3.17 -6.09
C ALA A 34 18.90 -2.03 -5.41
N GLU A 35 19.20 -0.79 -5.78
CA GLU A 35 18.49 0.40 -5.31
C GLU A 35 17.03 0.39 -5.81
N TYR A 36 16.83 0.02 -7.09
CA TYR A 36 15.52 -0.16 -7.68
C TYR A 36 14.67 -1.20 -6.92
N ALA A 37 15.25 -2.38 -6.65
CA ALA A 37 14.57 -3.43 -5.89
C ALA A 37 14.27 -3.01 -4.44
N ALA A 38 15.17 -2.27 -3.79
CA ALA A 38 14.93 -1.75 -2.44
C ALA A 38 13.76 -0.76 -2.39
N ALA A 39 13.70 0.16 -3.36
CA ALA A 39 12.61 1.12 -3.47
C ALA A 39 11.25 0.44 -3.70
N LEU A 40 11.20 -0.58 -4.57
CA LEU A 40 9.99 -1.38 -4.80
C LEU A 40 9.52 -2.11 -3.54
N ARG A 41 10.43 -2.75 -2.79
CA ARG A 41 10.10 -3.43 -1.53
C ARG A 41 9.53 -2.46 -0.50
N GLN A 42 10.11 -1.27 -0.39
CA GLN A 42 9.65 -0.26 0.57
C GLN A 42 8.22 0.21 0.24
N VAL A 43 7.93 0.52 -1.03
CA VAL A 43 6.58 0.90 -1.45
C VAL A 43 5.57 -0.23 -1.25
N GLY A 44 5.93 -1.45 -1.64
CA GLY A 44 5.07 -2.62 -1.43
C GLY A 44 4.69 -2.78 0.05
N ALA A 45 5.66 -2.66 0.95
CA ALA A 45 5.41 -2.76 2.39
C ALA A 45 4.47 -1.66 2.91
N ASP A 46 4.62 -0.42 2.43
CA ASP A 46 3.77 0.70 2.84
C ASP A 46 2.34 0.60 2.29
N LEU A 47 2.19 0.12 1.05
CA LEU A 47 0.89 -0.19 0.45
C LEU A 47 0.15 -1.28 1.23
N VAL A 48 0.84 -2.36 1.61
CA VAL A 48 0.25 -3.44 2.42
C VAL A 48 -0.26 -2.91 3.76
N ARG A 49 0.52 -2.05 4.45
CA ARG A 49 0.10 -1.47 5.75
C ARG A 49 -1.15 -0.61 5.62
N VAL A 50 -1.24 0.21 4.57
CA VAL A 50 -2.42 1.05 4.35
C VAL A 50 -3.63 0.21 3.92
N GLY A 51 -3.45 -0.75 3.02
CA GLY A 51 -4.50 -1.70 2.63
C GLY A 51 -5.08 -2.44 3.84
N ALA A 52 -4.21 -2.96 4.72
CA ALA A 52 -4.62 -3.60 5.95
C ALA A 52 -5.43 -2.66 6.87
N SER A 53 -4.99 -1.41 7.02
CA SER A 53 -5.67 -0.41 7.86
C SER A 53 -7.05 -0.05 7.31
N LEU A 54 -7.21 0.00 5.98
CA LEU A 54 -8.48 0.23 5.31
C LEU A 54 -9.45 -0.94 5.54
N MET A 55 -8.97 -2.17 5.37
CA MET A 55 -9.78 -3.38 5.58
C MET A 55 -10.25 -3.51 7.04
N TYR A 56 -9.35 -3.30 8.01
CA TYR A 56 -9.74 -3.29 9.42
C TYR A 56 -10.80 -2.23 9.72
N ARG A 57 -10.68 -1.04 9.11
CA ARG A 57 -11.67 0.01 9.32
C ARG A 57 -13.02 -0.32 8.68
N ALA A 58 -13.04 -0.95 7.50
CA ALA A 58 -14.27 -1.42 6.87
C ALA A 58 -14.96 -2.49 7.73
N ALA A 59 -14.19 -3.49 8.17
CA ALA A 59 -14.60 -4.54 9.10
C ALA A 59 -15.22 -3.98 10.40
N GLU A 60 -14.60 -2.95 10.99
CA GLU A 60 -15.17 -2.25 12.16
C GLU A 60 -16.53 -1.59 11.87
N LEU A 61 -16.74 -1.08 10.66
CA LEU A 61 -17.94 -0.33 10.29
C LEU A 61 -19.11 -1.22 9.87
N ASP A 62 -18.84 -2.33 9.19
CA ASP A 62 -19.85 -3.28 8.71
C ASP A 62 -20.03 -4.52 9.60
N GLY A 63 -19.20 -4.67 10.64
CA GLY A 63 -19.23 -5.79 11.56
C GLY A 63 -18.68 -7.09 10.98
N THR A 64 -17.99 -7.04 9.84
CA THR A 64 -17.36 -8.20 9.21
C THR A 64 -15.95 -8.43 9.75
N MET A 65 -15.47 -9.67 9.67
CA MET A 65 -14.15 -10.09 10.18
C MET A 65 -13.13 -10.28 9.04
N ALA A 66 -13.22 -9.48 7.97
CA ALA A 66 -12.31 -9.60 6.83
C ALA A 66 -10.88 -9.20 7.25
N MET A 67 -9.95 -10.15 7.19
CA MET A 67 -8.58 -9.94 7.66
C MET A 67 -7.66 -9.60 6.48
N PRO A 68 -6.65 -8.73 6.65
CA PRO A 68 -5.73 -8.38 5.57
C PRO A 68 -4.99 -9.57 4.92
N VAL A 69 -4.80 -10.65 5.69
CA VAL A 69 -4.18 -11.89 5.22
C VAL A 69 -4.98 -12.55 4.08
N ASP A 70 -6.29 -12.32 4.03
CA ASP A 70 -7.16 -12.91 3.01
C ASP A 70 -6.93 -12.30 1.61
N VAL A 71 -6.39 -11.08 1.55
CA VAL A 71 -6.08 -10.36 0.29
C VAL A 71 -4.63 -10.56 -0.14
N LEU A 72 -3.71 -10.75 0.81
CA LEU A 72 -2.28 -10.95 0.53
C LEU A 72 -1.96 -12.26 -0.20
N HIS A 73 -2.91 -13.21 -0.24
CA HIS A 73 -2.80 -14.45 -0.98
C HIS A 73 -3.39 -14.40 -2.41
N ASP A 74 -3.81 -13.23 -2.89
CA ASP A 74 -4.31 -13.08 -4.27
C ASP A 74 -3.17 -13.32 -5.30
N PRO A 75 -3.29 -14.34 -6.17
CA PRO A 75 -2.26 -14.67 -7.16
C PRO A 75 -1.94 -13.52 -8.13
N ARG A 76 -2.87 -12.60 -8.36
CA ARG A 76 -2.68 -11.45 -9.26
C ARG A 76 -1.70 -10.43 -8.68
N ALA A 77 -1.68 -10.31 -7.35
CA ALA A 77 -0.71 -9.46 -6.65
C ALA A 77 0.73 -9.98 -6.81
N ILE A 78 0.91 -11.30 -6.98
CA ILE A 78 2.23 -11.93 -7.17
C ILE A 78 2.79 -11.64 -8.56
N GLN A 79 1.93 -11.45 -9.57
CA GLN A 79 2.35 -11.23 -10.96
C GLN A 79 2.57 -9.76 -11.32
N GLY A 80 2.20 -8.82 -10.42
CA GLY A 80 2.28 -7.39 -10.72
C GLY A 80 1.32 -6.97 -11.84
N ASP A 81 0.31 -7.77 -12.14
CA ASP A 81 -0.68 -7.48 -13.16
C ASP A 81 -1.73 -6.54 -12.57
N LEU A 82 -1.61 -5.26 -12.91
CA LEU A 82 -2.48 -4.17 -12.45
C LEU A 82 -3.58 -3.84 -13.46
N SER A 83 -3.78 -4.69 -14.49
CA SER A 83 -4.75 -4.48 -15.56
C SER A 83 -6.16 -5.00 -15.27
#